data_AF-A0A5J6U7A0-F1
#
_entry.id   AF-A0A5J6U7A0-F1
#
_cell.length_a   1.000
_cell.length_b   1.000
_cell.length_c   1.000
_cell.angle_alpha   90.00
_cell.angle_beta   90.00
_cell.angle_gamma   90.00
#
_symmetry.space_group_name_H-M   'P 1'
#
loop_
_entity.id
_entity.type
_entity.pdbx_description
1 polymer ?
#
loop_
_entity_poly.entity_id
_entity_poly.type
_entity_poly.pdbx_seq_one_letter_code
_entity_poly.pdbx_strand_id
1 'polypeptide(L)' 'MSEDEREAIRLAGDFRSRIQRWLDQREIQGPLIALPCVGIDGKPNVEARTGGRIARTLAMGLGERSHPPPPSTWRT' A
#
# COMPACT_ATOMS: atom_id res chain seq x y z
N MET A 1 20.98 16.70 -0.74
CA MET A 1 19.74 15.94 -0.98
C MET A 1 19.20 16.31 -2.34
N SER A 2 19.16 15.36 -3.27
CA SER A 2 18.67 15.52 -4.64
C SER A 2 17.15 15.71 -4.69
N GLU A 3 16.62 16.10 -5.86
CA GLU A 3 15.18 16.17 -6.09
C GLU A 3 14.52 14.79 -5.94
N ASP A 4 15.13 13.73 -6.48
CA ASP A 4 14.64 12.37 -6.34
C ASP A 4 14.63 11.89 -4.89
N GLU A 5 15.64 12.24 -4.08
CA GLU A 5 15.65 11.91 -2.65
C GLU A 5 14.52 12.63 -1.89
N ARG A 6 14.25 13.89 -2.22
CA ARG A 6 13.12 14.65 -1.64
C ARG A 6 11.79 14.00 -2.02
N GLU A 7 11.66 13.60 -3.28
CA GLU A 7 10.45 12.97 -3.79
C GLU A 7 10.24 11.59 -3.16
N ALA A 8 11.30 10.79 -2.98
CA ALA A 8 11.24 9.50 -2.28
C ALA A 8 10.76 9.67 -0.83
N ILE A 9 11.24 10.70 -0.11
CA ILE A 9 10.79 11.03 1.25
C ILE A 9 9.30 11.37 1.26
N ARG A 10 8.84 12.21 0.32
CA ARG A 10 7.43 12.58 0.19
C ARG A 10 6.56 11.35 -0.09
N LEU A 11 6.98 10.52 -1.04
CA LEU A 11 6.30 9.26 -1.39
C LEU A 11 6.21 8.32 -0.18
N ALA A 12 7.29 8.15 0.60
CA ALA A 12 7.28 7.30 1.78
C ALA A 12 6.30 7.81 2.85
N GLY A 13 6.22 9.13 3.05
CA GLY A 13 5.26 9.76 3.96
C GLY A 13 3.81 9.57 3.52
N ASP A 14 3.52 9.78 2.24
CA ASP A 14 2.19 9.60 1.65
C ASP A 14 1.77 8.13 1.69
N PHE A 15 2.67 7.22 1.31
CA PHE A 15 2.47 5.77 1.36
C PHE A 15 2.15 5.32 2.78
N ARG A 16 2.97 5.68 3.77
CA ARG A 16 2.76 5.32 5.17
C ARG A 16 1.40 5.82 5.67
N SER A 17 1.07 7.08 5.43
CA SER A 17 -0.18 7.68 5.91
C SER A 17 -1.41 7.00 5.30
N ARG A 18 -1.38 6.68 4.00
CA ARG A 18 -2.50 6.01 3.31
C ARG A 18 -2.68 4.58 3.79
N ILE A 19 -1.59 3.81 3.86
CA ILE A 19 -1.66 2.41 4.30
C ILE A 19 -2.05 2.33 5.77
N GLN A 20 -1.48 3.18 6.65
CA GLN A 20 -1.85 3.20 8.06
C GLN A 20 -3.35 3.45 8.24
N ARG A 21 -3.89 4.49 7.58
CA ARG A 21 -5.33 4.77 7.62
C ARG A 21 -6.18 3.59 7.15
N TRP A 22 -5.75 2.90 6.09
CA TRP A 22 -6.46 1.74 5.56
C TRP A 22 -6.42 0.53 6.52
N LEU A 23 -5.32 0.34 7.25
CA LEU A 23 -5.18 -0.66 8.32
C LEU A 23 -6.04 -0.29 9.54
N ASP A 24 -6.05 0.98 9.94
CA ASP A 24 -6.84 1.47 11.08
C ASP A 24 -8.34 1.26 10.86
N GLN A 25 -8.83 1.51 9.63
CA GLN A 25 -10.22 1.24 9.23
C GLN A 25 -10.63 -0.24 9.34
N ARG A 26 -9.65 -1.15 9.37
CA ARG A 26 -9.84 -2.61 9.51
C ARG A 26 -9.46 -3.11 10.89
N GLU A 27 -9.16 -2.20 11.82
CA GLU A 27 -8.71 -2.51 13.17
C GLU A 27 -7.46 -3.41 13.19
N ILE A 28 -6.62 -3.27 12.17
CA ILE A 28 -5.37 -4.04 12.04
C ILE A 28 -4.23 -3.23 12.64
N GLN A 29 -3.72 -3.74 13.76
CA GLN A 29 -2.60 -3.15 14.47
C GLN A 29 -1.28 -3.84 14.09
N GLY A 30 -0.20 -3.06 14.03
CA GLY A 30 1.15 -3.58 13.86
C GLY A 30 2.11 -2.58 13.23
N PRO A 31 3.42 -2.88 13.21
CA PRO A 31 4.42 -1.97 12.68
C PRO A 31 4.33 -1.89 11.15
N LEU A 32 4.29 -0.67 10.63
CA LEU A 32 4.52 -0.34 9.22
C LEU A 32 5.64 0.69 9.15
N ILE A 33 6.78 0.30 8.59
CA ILE A 33 7.92 1.16 8.33
C ILE A 33 7.98 1.37 6.83
N ALA A 34 7.92 2.62 6.38
CA ALA A 34 8.14 3.01 5.00
C ALA A 34 9.50 3.69 4.90
N LEU A 35 10.41 3.12 4.12
CA LEU A 35 11.76 3.62 3.89
C LEU A 35 11.80 4.26 2.51
N PRO A 36 12.17 5.55 2.40
CA PRO A 36 12.42 6.17 1.11
C PRO A 36 13.70 5.60 0.50
N CYS A 37 13.69 5.31 -0.79
CA CYS A 37 14.88 4.88 -1.52
C CYS A 37 14.88 5.44 -2.94
N VAL A 38 16.06 5.54 -3.55
CA VAL A 38 16.21 5.82 -4.98
C VAL A 38 16.67 4.52 -5.63
N GLY A 39 15.92 4.08 -6.65
CA GLY A 39 16.19 2.84 -7.36
C GLY A 39 17.48 2.90 -8.17
N ILE A 40 17.95 1.75 -8.64
CA ILE A 40 19.12 1.68 -9.53
C ILE A 40 18.91 2.43 -10.86
N ASP A 41 17.66 2.68 -11.22
CA ASP A 41 17.25 3.45 -12.39
C ASP A 41 17.16 4.96 -12.10
N GLY A 42 17.60 5.40 -10.92
CA GLY A 42 17.56 6.79 -10.47
C GLY A 42 16.19 7.27 -10.03
N LYS A 43 15.16 6.40 -9.98
CA LYS A 43 13.80 6.83 -9.67
C LYS A 43 13.49 6.80 -8.18
N PRO A 44 12.67 7.74 -7.68
CA PRO A 44 12.20 7.70 -6.30
C PRO A 44 11.27 6.51 -6.07
N ASN A 45 11.50 5.77 -4.99
CA ASN A 45 10.82 4.54 -4.62
C ASN A 45 10.58 4.47 -3.10
N VAL A 46 9.78 3.50 -2.68
CA VAL A 46 9.48 3.23 -1.26
C VAL A 46 9.58 1.74 -0.98
N GLU A 47 10.35 1.38 0.04
CA GLU A 47 10.38 0.04 0.61
C GLU A 47 9.53 -0.03 1.89
N ALA A 48 8.68 -1.05 2.00
CA ALA A 48 7.83 -1.26 3.16
C ALA A 48 8.29 -2.47 3.98
N ARG A 49 8.55 -2.28 5.28
CA ARG A 49 8.79 -3.36 6.24
C ARG A 49 7.63 -3.44 7.22
N THR A 50 7.08 -4.64 7.37
CA THR A 50 5.91 -4.85 8.23
C THR A 50 5.85 -6.29 8.75
N GLY A 51 4.95 -6.55 9.71
CA GLY A 51 4.70 -7.89 10.23
C GLY A 51 3.87 -8.75 9.26
N GLY A 52 3.97 -10.07 9.40
CA GLY A 52 3.30 -11.02 8.50
C GLY A 52 1.79 -10.85 8.39
N ARG A 53 1.11 -10.45 9.48
CA ARG A 53 -0.33 -10.15 9.47
C ARG A 53 -0.67 -9.01 8.51
N ILE A 54 0.05 -7.89 8.61
CA ILE A 54 -0.16 -6.73 7.73
C ILE A 54 0.21 -7.09 6.29
N ALA A 55 1.34 -7.76 6.08
CA ALA A 55 1.76 -8.19 4.73
C ALA A 55 0.68 -9.06 4.06
N ARG A 56 0.10 -10.02 4.80
CA ARG A 56 -1.01 -10.85 4.31
C ARG A 56 -2.24 -10.02 4.00
N THR A 57 -2.65 -9.11 4.89
CA THR A 57 -3.81 -8.25 4.63
C THR A 57 -3.60 -7.36 3.40
N LEU A 58 -2.41 -6.76 3.24
CA LEU A 58 -2.08 -5.98 2.06
C LEU A 58 -2.18 -6.82 0.77
N ALA A 59 -1.64 -8.04 0.79
CA ALA A 59 -1.73 -8.95 -0.36
C ALA A 59 -3.19 -9.30 -0.71
N MET A 60 -4.04 -9.56 0.29
CA MET A 60 -5.46 -9.81 0.07
C MET A 60 -6.19 -8.57 -0.46
N GLY A 61 -5.91 -7.39 0.12
CA GLY A 61 -6.51 -6.12 -0.31
C GLY A 61 -6.16 -5.73 -1.75
N LEU A 62 -4.99 -6.14 -2.26
CA LEU A 62 -4.62 -5.97 -3.66
C LEU A 62 -5.38 -6.95 -4.59
N GLY A 63 -5.70 -8.15 -4.09
CA GLY A 63 -6.48 -9.16 -4.81
C GLY A 63 -8.00 -8.92 -4.81
N GLU A 64 -8.52 -8.17 -3.83
CA GLU A 64 -9.95 -7.90 -3.63
C GLU A 64 -10.57 -6.84 -4.57
N ARG A 65 -9.97 -6.54 -5.73
CA ARG A 65 -10.74 -6.01 -6.87
C ARG A 65 -11.60 -7.14 -7.46
N SER A 66 -12.54 -7.62 -6.67
CA SER A 66 -13.65 -8.42 -7.14
C SER A 66 -14.49 -7.53 -8.04
N HIS A 67 -14.51 -7.87 -9.33
CA HIS A 67 -15.52 -7.38 -10.26
C HIS A 67 -16.89 -7.41 -9.57
N PRO A 68 -17.78 -6.41 -9.76
CA PRO A 68 -19.14 -6.55 -9.30
C PRO A 68 -19.68 -7.88 -9.87
N PRO A 69 -20.39 -8.70 -9.06
CA PRO A 69 -20.96 -9.93 -9.57
C PRO A 69 -21.77 -9.60 -10.84
N PRO A 70 -21.66 -10.41 -11.91
CA PRO A 70 -22.39 -10.13 -13.13
C PRO A 70 -23.88 -9.95 -12.77
N PRO A 71 -24.57 -8.95 -13.35
CA PRO A 71 -25.93 -8.63 -12.98
C PRO A 71 -26.77 -9.91 -13.11
N SER A 72 -27.42 -10.29 -12.02
CA SER A 72 -28.32 -11.43 -11.96
C SER A 72 -29.49 -11.17 -12.89
N THR A 73 -29.38 -11.66 -14.13
CA THR A 73 -30.53 -11.75 -15.02
C THR A 73 -31.45 -12.83 -14.48
N TRP A 74 -32.32 -12.45 -13.55
CA TRP A 74 -33.56 -13.17 -13.33
C TRP A 74 -34.39 -13.05 -14.60
N ARG A 75 -34.50 -14.13 -15.36
CA ARG A 75 -35.64 -14.37 -16.23
C ARG A 75 -36.08 -15.83 -16.07
N THR A 76 -37.20 -15.93 -15.34
CA THR A 76 -38.36 -16.82 -15.54
C THR A 76 -38.21 -17.99 -16.47
#